data_AF-A0A3S4TFY0-F1
#
_entry.id   AF-A0A3S4TFY0-F1
#
_cell.length_a   1.000
_cell.length_b   1.000
_cell.length_c   1.000
_cell.angle_alpha   90.00
_cell.angle_beta   90.00
_cell.angle_gamma   90.00
#
_symmetry.space_group_name_H-M   'P 1'
#
loop_
_entity.id
_entity.type
_entity.pdbx_description
1 polymer ?
#
loop_
_entity_poly.entity_id
_entity_poly.type
_entity_poly.pdbx_seq_one_letter_code
_entity_poly.pdbx_strand_id
1 'polypeptide(L)'
;MKPVFQQQLGLNEAEKYRGALNTFDDSPLEFFIFNLILFWTDKDKMKSESSHLSAIRDKAEKNGYTWIAAELSSLLAALNVNKNANTTLAQELHSSCGTQSCVELVKEIPPWEKILDGLLTITDEVAKSSQTAEAEQRLVWLFSHNNRYKYCSISPKMQKMTKRGAWTQGRPVALKNLHDNYSTMKGLSNQDRRVCQAIKAEYYSGSWRSYGKTEYEINDDQALPALVGHPLVFLEKTPDVRVELVMAEPELEIREEKGKLRLALSPAPPSNGEGEIQVFKDTPTRFKLYRFTKKHQT
;
A
#
# COMPACT_ATOMS: atom_id res chain seq x y z
N MET A 1 12.26 14.05 14.27
CA MET A 1 12.76 13.42 13.02
C MET A 1 13.49 12.16 13.42
N LYS A 2 13.22 11.00 12.80
CA LYS A 2 13.87 9.73 13.17
C LYS A 2 15.30 9.71 12.62
N PRO A 3 16.32 9.24 13.39
CA PRO A 3 17.66 9.07 12.86
C PRO A 3 17.65 8.05 11.72
N VAL A 4 18.20 8.42 10.55
CA VAL A 4 18.31 7.60 9.33
C VAL A 4 18.83 6.18 9.62
N PHE A 5 19.73 6.04 10.59
CA PHE A 5 20.35 4.76 10.94
C PHE A 5 19.41 3.77 11.67
N GLN A 6 18.40 4.25 12.40
CA GLN A 6 17.44 3.39 13.13
C GLN A 6 16.33 2.84 12.21
N GLN A 7 16.05 3.53 11.10
CA GLN A 7 15.02 3.12 10.14
C GLN A 7 15.42 1.89 9.31
N GLN A 8 16.72 1.61 9.14
CA GLN A 8 17.18 0.44 8.39
C GLN A 8 17.17 -0.87 9.19
N LEU A 9 17.15 -0.81 10.52
CA LEU A 9 17.26 -1.98 11.42
C LEU A 9 15.94 -2.41 12.09
N GLY A 10 14.84 -1.72 11.84
CA GLY A 10 13.52 -2.08 12.41
C GLY A 10 13.43 -1.96 13.94
N LEU A 11 14.34 -1.22 14.59
CA LEU A 11 14.35 -1.06 16.04
C LEU A 11 13.42 0.09 16.48
N ASN A 12 12.70 -0.14 17.59
CA ASN A 12 11.85 0.86 18.25
C ASN A 12 12.67 2.08 18.72
N GLU A 13 11.97 3.20 18.88
CA GLU A 13 12.52 4.53 19.20
C GLU A 13 13.73 4.49 20.13
N ALA A 14 14.91 4.86 19.65
CA ALA A 14 15.94 5.28 20.59
C ALA A 14 15.57 6.67 21.10
N GLU A 15 15.79 6.84 22.40
CA GLU A 15 15.65 8.11 23.11
C GLU A 15 16.20 9.28 22.28
N LYS A 16 15.48 10.41 22.25
CA LYS A 16 15.99 11.68 21.72
C LYS A 16 17.42 11.87 22.22
N TYR A 17 18.41 11.76 21.34
CA TYR A 17 19.80 11.75 21.75
C TYR A 17 20.16 13.10 22.41
N ARG A 18 20.42 13.05 23.73
CA ARG A 18 20.71 14.20 24.61
C ARG A 18 22.20 14.50 24.74
N GLY A 19 23.04 14.05 23.79
CA GLY A 19 24.46 14.43 23.77
C GLY A 19 24.62 15.94 23.54
N ALA A 20 25.46 16.58 24.35
CA ALA A 20 25.92 17.95 24.13
C ALA A 20 27.01 17.94 23.06
N LEU A 21 27.01 18.91 22.13
CA LEU A 21 27.94 18.95 21.00
C LEU A 21 29.42 19.11 21.39
N ASN A 22 29.67 19.51 22.63
CA ASN A 22 31.00 19.83 23.15
C ASN A 22 31.71 18.60 23.74
N THR A 23 31.06 17.43 23.77
CA THR A 23 31.62 16.23 24.43
C THR A 23 32.81 15.61 23.69
N PHE A 24 33.07 16.01 22.45
CA PHE A 24 34.09 15.40 21.59
C PHE A 24 35.13 16.38 21.05
N ASP A 25 35.24 17.59 21.63
CA ASP A 25 36.16 18.64 21.16
C ASP A 25 37.65 18.21 21.20
N ASP A 26 37.97 17.21 22.02
CA ASP A 26 39.31 16.64 22.15
C ASP A 26 39.66 15.63 21.04
N SER A 27 38.67 15.14 20.28
CA SER A 27 38.84 14.17 19.19
C SER A 27 38.21 14.72 17.89
N PRO A 28 39.01 15.30 16.97
CA PRO A 28 38.51 15.93 15.75
C PRO A 28 37.69 14.99 14.86
N LEU A 29 38.05 13.70 14.85
CA LEU A 29 37.38 12.69 14.02
C LEU A 29 36.04 12.25 14.62
N GLU A 30 35.97 12.04 15.93
CA GLU A 30 34.70 11.74 16.61
C GLU A 30 33.73 12.91 16.51
N PHE A 31 34.24 14.13 16.69
CA PHE A 31 33.48 15.35 16.49
C PHE A 31 32.90 15.42 15.07
N PHE A 32 33.70 15.16 14.04
CA PHE A 32 33.23 15.14 12.66
C PHE A 32 32.16 14.07 12.43
N ILE A 33 32.41 12.80 12.81
CA ILE A 33 31.46 11.70 12.60
C ILE A 33 30.14 11.98 13.32
N PHE A 34 30.20 12.48 14.56
CA PHE A 34 29.01 12.84 15.31
C PHE A 34 28.19 13.91 14.58
N ASN A 35 28.84 14.97 14.10
CA ASN A 35 28.18 16.05 13.39
C ASN A 35 27.69 15.64 12.00
N LEU A 36 28.36 14.71 11.32
CA LEU A 36 27.90 14.12 10.07
C LEU A 36 26.61 13.31 10.27
N ILE A 37 26.55 12.51 11.34
CA ILE A 37 25.34 11.77 11.70
C ILE A 37 24.23 12.76 12.11
N LEU A 38 24.56 13.81 12.86
CA LEU A 38 23.59 14.84 13.24
C LEU A 38 23.04 15.56 12.01
N PHE A 39 23.88 15.89 11.03
CA PHE A 39 23.46 16.48 9.75
C PHE A 39 22.43 15.62 9.02
N TRP A 40 22.61 14.30 9.02
CA TRP A 40 21.67 13.37 8.37
C TRP A 40 20.38 13.15 9.16
N THR A 41 20.32 13.52 10.44
CA THR A 41 19.23 13.13 11.35
C THR A 41 18.42 14.30 11.89
N ASP A 42 19.06 15.44 12.18
CA ASP A 42 18.45 16.65 12.72
C ASP A 42 19.23 17.91 12.28
N LYS A 43 18.91 18.39 11.07
CA LYS A 43 19.53 19.57 10.45
C LYS A 43 19.29 20.85 11.25
N ASP A 44 18.15 20.96 11.93
CA ASP A 44 17.77 22.17 12.68
C ASP A 44 18.64 22.33 13.94
N LYS A 45 18.87 21.25 14.69
CA LYS A 45 19.77 21.26 15.85
C LYS A 45 21.20 21.61 15.42
N MET A 46 21.68 21.05 14.32
CA MET A 46 23.03 21.36 13.83
C MET A 46 23.18 22.82 13.38
N LYS A 47 22.16 23.38 12.74
CA LYS A 47 22.17 24.78 12.30
C LYS A 47 22.30 25.75 13.47
N SER A 48 21.65 25.44 14.61
CA SER A 48 21.73 26.26 15.82
C SER A 48 23.15 26.35 16.42
N GLU A 49 24.02 25.41 16.07
CA GLU A 49 25.35 25.23 16.65
C GLU A 49 26.47 25.44 15.60
N SER A 50 26.11 26.04 14.47
CA SER A 50 27.01 26.37 13.35
C SER A 50 28.20 27.25 13.73
N SER A 51 28.08 28.04 14.81
CA SER A 51 29.17 28.86 15.34
C SER A 51 30.29 28.00 15.95
N HIS A 52 29.93 26.95 16.70
CA HIS A 52 30.89 26.01 17.27
C HIS A 52 31.60 25.20 16.18
N LEU A 53 30.84 24.72 15.19
CA LEU A 53 31.38 24.05 14.00
C LEU A 53 32.43 24.90 13.25
N SER A 54 32.15 26.20 13.10
CA SER A 54 33.09 27.13 12.45
C SER A 54 34.37 27.32 13.27
N ALA A 55 34.25 27.41 14.60
CA ALA A 55 35.41 27.55 15.49
C ALA A 55 36.31 26.30 15.47
N ILE A 56 35.72 25.10 15.46
CA ILE A 56 36.47 23.84 15.37
C ILE A 56 37.10 23.66 13.99
N ARG A 57 36.41 24.05 12.90
CA ARG A 57 37.01 24.09 11.55
C ARG A 57 38.28 24.95 11.53
N ASP A 58 38.22 26.18 12.05
CA ASP A 58 39.36 27.10 12.06
C ASP A 58 40.52 26.57 12.92
N LYS A 59 40.19 25.88 14.03
CA LYS A 59 41.18 25.22 14.87
C LYS A 59 41.82 24.03 14.14
N ALA A 60 41.04 23.24 13.40
CA ALA A 60 41.53 22.10 12.62
C ALA A 60 42.49 22.56 11.51
N GLU A 61 42.12 23.63 10.78
CA GLU A 61 42.95 24.23 9.74
C GLU A 61 44.28 24.74 10.30
N LYS A 62 44.24 25.52 11.39
CA LYS A 62 45.46 26.05 12.04
C LYS A 62 46.42 24.98 12.55
N ASN A 63 45.91 23.82 12.94
CA ASN A 63 46.70 22.72 13.47
C ASN A 63 47.11 21.68 12.39
N GLY A 64 46.82 21.95 11.11
CA GLY A 64 47.23 21.08 10.00
C GLY A 64 46.35 19.84 9.80
N TYR A 65 45.16 19.78 10.40
CA TYR A 65 44.17 18.72 10.15
C TYR A 65 43.36 19.02 8.88
N THR A 66 44.04 19.09 7.74
CA THR A 66 43.51 19.59 6.46
C THR A 66 42.25 18.86 5.99
N TRP A 67 42.20 17.54 6.12
CA TRP A 67 41.01 16.75 5.74
C TRP A 67 39.80 17.03 6.63
N ILE A 68 39.99 17.16 7.95
CA ILE A 68 38.89 17.49 8.87
C ILE A 68 38.37 18.91 8.60
N ALA A 69 39.26 19.87 8.34
CA ALA A 69 38.86 21.21 7.95
C ALA A 69 38.06 21.23 6.64
N ALA A 70 38.44 20.39 5.66
CA ALA A 70 37.71 20.22 4.41
C ALA A 70 36.29 19.70 4.64
N GLU A 71 36.14 18.62 5.41
CA GLU A 71 34.83 18.01 5.68
C GLU A 71 33.91 18.90 6.52
N LEU A 72 34.45 19.61 7.53
CA LEU A 72 33.68 20.58 8.30
C LEU A 72 33.23 21.77 7.44
N SER A 73 34.05 22.20 6.48
CA SER A 73 33.67 23.22 5.51
C SER A 73 32.56 22.72 4.57
N SER A 74 32.63 21.47 4.13
CA SER A 74 31.57 20.82 3.35
C SER A 74 30.25 20.74 4.12
N LEU A 75 30.29 20.39 5.42
CA LEU A 75 29.12 20.39 6.31
C LEU A 75 28.51 21.79 6.47
N LEU A 76 29.33 22.80 6.73
CA LEU A 76 28.87 24.19 6.86
C LEU A 76 28.25 24.72 5.55
N ALA A 77 28.82 24.36 4.41
CA ALA A 77 28.25 24.69 3.10
C ALA A 77 26.89 24.02 2.89
N ALA A 78 26.76 22.75 3.26
CA ALA A 78 25.50 21.99 3.18
C ALA A 78 24.40 22.55 4.10
N LEU A 79 24.77 23.19 5.22
CA LEU A 79 23.87 23.93 6.11
C LEU A 79 23.51 25.35 5.63
N ASN A 80 24.04 25.79 4.48
CA ASN A 80 23.95 27.16 3.95
C ASN A 80 24.57 28.24 4.86
N VAL A 81 25.54 27.91 5.70
CA VAL A 81 26.29 28.88 6.52
C VAL A 81 27.49 29.36 5.71
N ASN A 82 27.56 30.65 5.41
CA ASN A 82 28.62 31.25 4.55
C ASN A 82 28.92 30.39 3.31
N LYS A 83 27.85 29.91 2.67
CA LYS A 83 27.86 28.83 1.67
C LYS A 83 29.01 28.96 0.67
N ASN A 84 29.10 30.09 -0.02
CA ASN A 84 30.08 30.29 -1.09
C ASN A 84 31.53 30.18 -0.58
N ALA A 85 31.84 30.81 0.56
CA ALA A 85 33.18 30.77 1.15
C ALA A 85 33.54 29.34 1.60
N ASN A 86 32.60 28.66 2.27
CA ASN A 86 32.81 27.30 2.73
C ASN A 86 32.88 26.28 1.59
N THR A 87 32.14 26.48 0.49
CA THR A 87 32.24 25.64 -0.70
C THR A 87 33.60 25.78 -1.37
N THR A 88 34.09 27.01 -1.55
CA THR A 88 35.42 27.24 -2.13
C THR A 88 36.52 26.65 -1.24
N LEU A 89 36.48 26.91 0.06
CA LEU A 89 37.46 26.37 1.01
C LEU A 89 37.44 24.84 1.05
N ALA A 90 36.26 24.22 1.09
CA ALA A 90 36.12 22.77 1.05
C ALA A 90 36.75 22.18 -0.23
N GLN A 91 36.48 22.78 -1.38
CA GLN A 91 37.02 22.32 -2.67
C GLN A 91 38.54 22.43 -2.75
N GLU A 92 39.11 23.54 -2.28
CA GLU A 92 40.56 23.74 -2.24
C GLU A 92 41.23 22.71 -1.32
N LEU A 93 40.71 22.52 -0.10
CA LEU A 93 41.28 21.59 0.86
C LEU A 93 41.13 20.13 0.41
N HIS A 94 39.96 19.74 -0.13
CA HIS A 94 39.77 18.39 -0.68
C HIS A 94 40.68 18.11 -1.87
N SER A 95 40.89 19.10 -2.75
CA SER A 95 41.83 18.99 -3.88
C SER A 95 43.27 18.80 -3.41
N SER A 96 43.70 19.56 -2.39
CA SER A 96 45.04 19.43 -1.80
C SER A 96 45.31 18.06 -1.16
N CYS A 97 44.26 17.42 -0.65
CA CYS A 97 44.33 16.09 -0.04
C CYS A 97 44.05 14.95 -1.02
N GLY A 98 43.62 15.22 -2.25
CA GLY A 98 43.16 14.20 -3.20
C GLY A 98 41.92 13.43 -2.74
N THR A 99 41.03 14.09 -1.98
CA THR A 99 39.84 13.46 -1.37
C THR A 99 38.55 14.07 -1.93
N GLN A 100 37.41 13.42 -1.64
CA GLN A 100 36.06 13.96 -1.91
C GLN A 100 35.27 13.97 -0.61
N SER A 101 34.31 14.89 -0.49
CA SER A 101 33.53 15.02 0.74
C SER A 101 32.59 13.84 0.94
N CYS A 102 32.51 13.39 2.19
CA CYS A 102 31.62 12.34 2.64
C CYS A 102 30.20 12.85 2.96
N VAL A 103 29.98 14.17 2.98
CA VAL A 103 28.72 14.79 3.42
C VAL A 103 27.51 14.37 2.58
N GLU A 104 27.71 14.19 1.27
CA GLU A 104 26.67 13.83 0.31
C GLU A 104 26.51 12.31 0.09
N LEU A 105 27.25 11.48 0.83
CA LEU A 105 27.17 10.01 0.70
C LEU A 105 25.76 9.47 0.97
N VAL A 106 25.03 10.09 1.90
CA VAL A 106 23.66 9.70 2.25
C VAL A 106 22.70 10.74 1.68
N LYS A 107 22.01 10.37 0.60
CA LYS A 107 20.92 11.18 0.04
C LYS A 107 19.67 11.04 0.89
N GLU A 108 19.03 12.16 1.18
CA GLU A 108 17.76 12.18 1.89
C GLU A 108 16.67 11.55 1.01
N ILE A 109 16.18 10.37 1.39
CA ILE A 109 15.03 9.75 0.73
C ILE A 109 13.78 10.51 1.17
N PRO A 110 13.07 11.17 0.25
CA PRO A 110 11.91 11.97 0.60
C PRO A 110 10.78 11.10 1.19
N PRO A 111 9.92 11.65 2.06
CA PRO A 111 8.88 10.87 2.76
C PRO A 111 7.91 10.13 1.82
N TRP A 112 7.61 10.71 0.65
CA TRP A 112 6.71 10.11 -0.32
C TRP A 112 7.29 8.82 -0.95
N GLU A 113 8.60 8.77 -1.17
CA GLU A 113 9.27 7.61 -1.74
C GLU A 113 9.27 6.46 -0.74
N LYS A 114 9.45 6.76 0.56
CA LYS A 114 9.28 5.77 1.64
C LYS A 114 7.86 5.24 1.77
N ILE A 115 6.85 6.10 1.61
CA ILE A 115 5.45 5.68 1.61
C ILE A 115 5.17 4.79 0.39
N LEU A 116 5.70 5.16 -0.77
CA LEU A 116 5.56 4.40 -2.00
C LEU A 116 6.22 3.02 -1.88
N ASP A 117 7.45 2.96 -1.37
CA ASP A 117 8.17 1.69 -1.14
C ASP A 117 7.47 0.82 -0.10
N GLY A 118 6.95 1.42 0.97
CA GLY A 118 6.12 0.72 1.96
C GLY A 118 4.86 0.12 1.34
N LEU A 119 4.17 0.88 0.49
CA LEU A 119 3.00 0.40 -0.25
C LEU A 119 3.37 -0.69 -1.26
N LEU A 120 4.48 -0.53 -1.99
CA LEU A 120 4.99 -1.53 -2.93
C LEU A 120 5.31 -2.84 -2.23
N THR A 121 5.93 -2.78 -1.06
CA THR A 121 6.26 -3.97 -0.25
C THR A 121 4.98 -4.70 0.20
N ILE A 122 3.95 -3.96 0.64
CA ILE A 122 2.65 -4.53 0.99
C ILE A 122 1.98 -5.16 -0.23
N THR A 123 2.01 -4.49 -1.39
CA THR A 123 1.45 -5.06 -2.62
C THR A 123 2.21 -6.27 -3.11
N ASP A 124 3.53 -6.32 -2.91
CA ASP A 124 4.38 -7.45 -3.25
C ASP A 124 4.19 -8.62 -2.29
N GLU A 125 3.92 -8.40 -1.00
CA GLU A 125 3.52 -9.45 -0.07
C GLU A 125 2.14 -10.01 -0.41
N VAL A 126 1.19 -9.15 -0.77
CA VAL A 126 -0.11 -9.56 -1.31
C VAL A 126 0.09 -10.34 -2.62
N ALA A 127 0.95 -9.88 -3.52
CA ALA A 127 1.27 -10.57 -4.78
C ALA A 127 1.99 -11.90 -4.55
N LYS A 128 2.94 -11.99 -3.62
CA LYS A 128 3.66 -13.23 -3.26
C LYS A 128 2.76 -14.23 -2.54
N SER A 129 1.81 -13.76 -1.72
CA SER A 129 0.76 -14.62 -1.15
C SER A 129 -0.23 -15.16 -2.19
N SER A 130 -0.30 -14.51 -3.37
CA SER A 130 -0.99 -15.03 -4.56
C SER A 130 -0.09 -15.86 -5.49
N GLN A 131 1.23 -15.89 -5.25
CA GLN A 131 2.21 -16.72 -5.95
C GLN A 131 2.67 -17.90 -5.09
N THR A 132 1.73 -18.75 -4.69
CA THR A 132 2.07 -20.12 -4.30
C THR A 132 1.22 -21.10 -5.09
N ALA A 133 1.55 -21.20 -6.37
CA ALA A 133 1.37 -22.41 -7.16
C ALA A 133 2.15 -22.24 -8.47
N GLU A 134 2.88 -23.28 -8.87
CA GLU A 134 3.33 -23.56 -10.24
C GLU A 134 2.11 -23.72 -11.18
N ALA A 135 1.30 -22.68 -11.30
CA ALA A 135 -0.09 -22.83 -11.68
C ALA A 135 -0.22 -22.73 -13.21
N GLU A 136 -0.09 -23.87 -13.88
CA GLU A 136 -0.65 -24.09 -15.22
C GLU A 136 -2.17 -23.81 -15.28
N GLN A 137 -2.82 -23.49 -14.15
CA GLN A 137 -4.23 -23.17 -14.02
C GLN A 137 -4.51 -22.08 -12.98
N ARG A 138 -5.51 -21.23 -13.23
CA ARG A 138 -5.98 -20.18 -12.31
C ARG A 138 -7.50 -20.06 -12.32
N LEU A 139 -8.09 -19.76 -11.18
CA LEU A 139 -9.51 -19.40 -11.10
C LEU A 139 -9.69 -17.91 -11.46
N VAL A 140 -10.69 -17.62 -12.28
CA VAL A 140 -11.13 -16.25 -12.60
C VAL A 140 -12.62 -16.12 -12.32
N TRP A 141 -13.03 -14.92 -11.91
CA TRP A 141 -14.42 -14.60 -11.61
C TRP A 141 -14.98 -13.70 -12.70
N LEU A 142 -16.04 -14.15 -13.37
CA LEU A 142 -16.79 -13.31 -14.29
C LEU A 142 -17.84 -12.54 -13.51
N PHE A 143 -17.75 -11.23 -13.56
CA PHE A 143 -18.67 -10.31 -12.88
C PHE A 143 -19.71 -9.79 -13.87
N SER A 144 -20.98 -9.96 -13.51
CA SER A 144 -22.13 -9.42 -14.22
C SER A 144 -22.79 -8.35 -13.38
N HIS A 145 -23.08 -7.20 -14.00
CA HIS A 145 -23.82 -6.12 -13.36
C HIS A 145 -24.92 -5.62 -14.28
N ASN A 146 -26.14 -5.60 -13.75
CA ASN A 146 -27.30 -5.05 -14.43
C ASN A 146 -27.80 -3.80 -13.68
N ASN A 147 -27.48 -2.62 -14.23
CA ASN A 147 -27.88 -1.36 -13.62
C ASN A 147 -29.40 -1.15 -13.58
N ARG A 148 -30.18 -1.77 -14.49
CA ARG A 148 -31.64 -1.62 -14.56
C ARG A 148 -32.32 -2.38 -13.42
N TYR A 149 -31.89 -3.62 -13.18
CA TYR A 149 -32.49 -4.48 -12.15
C TYR A 149 -31.72 -4.45 -10.82
N LYS A 150 -30.67 -3.62 -10.73
CA LYS A 150 -29.75 -3.53 -9.57
C LYS A 150 -29.24 -4.90 -9.11
N TYR A 151 -29.13 -5.82 -10.06
CA TYR A 151 -28.70 -7.19 -9.83
C TYR A 151 -27.24 -7.35 -10.24
N CYS A 152 -26.49 -8.10 -9.44
CA CYS A 152 -25.12 -8.51 -9.73
C CYS A 152 -25.00 -10.00 -9.52
N SER A 153 -24.06 -10.62 -10.22
CA SER A 153 -23.72 -12.02 -10.00
C SER A 153 -22.27 -12.26 -10.39
N ILE A 154 -21.70 -13.30 -9.80
CA ILE A 154 -20.36 -13.77 -10.15
C ILE A 154 -20.39 -15.23 -10.61
N SER A 155 -19.58 -15.55 -11.62
CA SER A 155 -19.49 -16.88 -12.21
C SER A 155 -18.03 -17.35 -12.29
N PRO A 156 -17.65 -18.48 -11.68
CA PRO A 156 -16.28 -18.95 -11.68
C PRO A 156 -15.91 -19.67 -13.00
N LYS A 157 -14.72 -19.37 -13.52
CA LYS A 157 -14.09 -20.09 -14.63
C LYS A 157 -12.65 -20.48 -14.30
N MET A 158 -12.25 -21.69 -14.67
CA MET A 158 -10.87 -22.15 -14.54
C MET A 158 -10.15 -21.95 -15.87
N GLN A 159 -9.15 -21.08 -15.90
CA GLN A 159 -8.25 -20.89 -17.04
C GLN A 159 -7.00 -21.75 -16.90
N LYS A 160 -6.44 -22.17 -18.02
CA LYS A 160 -5.15 -22.87 -18.07
C LYS A 160 -4.15 -22.12 -18.93
N MET A 161 -2.88 -22.22 -18.60
CA MET A 161 -1.80 -21.65 -19.41
C MET A 161 -1.50 -22.61 -20.57
N THR A 162 -1.49 -22.10 -21.79
CA THR A 162 -1.14 -22.86 -22.99
C THR A 162 0.38 -22.96 -23.12
N LYS A 163 0.87 -23.90 -23.94
CA LYS A 163 2.30 -24.05 -24.26
C LYS A 163 2.95 -22.79 -24.86
N ARG A 164 2.15 -21.85 -25.38
CA ARG A 164 2.58 -20.56 -25.93
C ARG A 164 2.57 -19.42 -24.90
N GLY A 165 2.27 -19.71 -23.63
CA GLY A 165 2.21 -18.73 -22.55
C GLY A 165 0.92 -17.90 -22.49
N ALA A 166 -0.05 -18.14 -23.37
CA ALA A 166 -1.36 -17.48 -23.31
C ALA A 166 -2.35 -18.25 -22.41
N TRP A 167 -3.24 -17.54 -21.73
CA TRP A 167 -4.34 -18.15 -20.97
C TRP A 167 -5.49 -18.60 -21.88
N THR A 168 -6.09 -19.75 -21.58
CA THR A 168 -7.31 -20.18 -22.26
C THR A 168 -8.51 -19.32 -21.85
N GLN A 169 -9.58 -19.34 -22.65
CA GLN A 169 -10.87 -18.69 -22.35
C GLN A 169 -11.53 -19.20 -21.05
N GLY A 170 -11.06 -20.36 -20.56
CA GLY A 170 -11.47 -20.95 -19.29
C GLY A 170 -12.74 -21.80 -19.39
N ARG A 171 -12.80 -22.83 -18.54
CA ARG A 171 -13.95 -23.73 -18.41
C ARG A 171 -14.79 -23.31 -17.21
N PRO A 172 -16.13 -23.24 -17.31
CA PRO A 172 -17.00 -23.04 -16.16
C PRO A 172 -16.73 -24.09 -15.06
N VAL A 173 -16.67 -23.65 -13.81
CA VAL A 173 -16.47 -24.55 -12.66
C VAL A 173 -17.81 -24.74 -11.96
N ALA A 174 -18.20 -26.00 -11.72
CA ALA A 174 -19.42 -26.29 -11.00
C ALA A 174 -19.33 -25.81 -9.54
N LEU A 175 -20.34 -25.08 -9.05
CA LEU A 175 -20.35 -24.54 -7.69
C LEU A 175 -20.25 -25.63 -6.62
N LYS A 176 -20.89 -26.78 -6.84
CA LYS A 176 -20.71 -27.97 -5.99
C LYS A 176 -19.24 -28.35 -5.81
N ASN A 177 -18.47 -28.35 -6.90
CA ASN A 177 -17.07 -28.74 -6.85
C ASN A 177 -16.21 -27.69 -6.09
N LEU A 178 -16.54 -26.41 -6.23
CA LEU A 178 -15.89 -25.37 -5.43
C LEU A 178 -16.27 -25.49 -3.96
N HIS A 179 -17.55 -25.66 -3.64
CA HIS A 179 -18.03 -25.85 -2.28
C HIS A 179 -17.35 -27.03 -1.59
N ASP A 180 -17.29 -28.19 -2.26
CA ASP A 180 -16.77 -29.42 -1.63
C ASP A 180 -15.23 -29.46 -1.60
N ASN A 181 -14.54 -28.87 -2.60
CA ASN A 181 -13.10 -29.07 -2.82
C ASN A 181 -12.26 -27.79 -2.84
N TYR A 182 -12.78 -26.61 -2.47
CA TYR A 182 -11.99 -25.36 -2.54
C TYR A 182 -10.69 -25.40 -1.73
N SER A 183 -10.58 -26.25 -0.69
CA SER A 183 -9.40 -26.38 0.17
C SER A 183 -8.24 -27.16 -0.49
N THR A 184 -8.55 -28.09 -1.40
CA THR A 184 -7.54 -28.96 -2.05
C THR A 184 -7.31 -28.61 -3.52
N MET A 185 -8.20 -27.80 -4.11
CA MET A 185 -8.10 -27.41 -5.52
C MET A 185 -6.85 -26.55 -5.81
N LYS A 186 -6.13 -26.91 -6.87
CA LYS A 186 -4.97 -26.15 -7.38
C LYS A 186 -5.45 -24.93 -8.18
N GLY A 187 -4.65 -23.85 -8.17
CA GLY A 187 -4.95 -22.62 -8.91
C GLY A 187 -5.93 -21.66 -8.22
N LEU A 188 -6.26 -21.90 -6.95
CA LEU A 188 -7.05 -21.00 -6.11
C LEU A 188 -6.11 -20.27 -5.14
N SER A 189 -6.18 -18.94 -5.17
CA SER A 189 -5.56 -18.07 -4.17
C SER A 189 -6.29 -18.15 -2.83
N ASN A 190 -5.68 -17.60 -1.77
CA ASN A 190 -6.34 -17.47 -0.46
C ASN A 190 -7.60 -16.60 -0.54
N GLN A 191 -7.66 -15.65 -1.48
CA GLN A 191 -8.85 -14.84 -1.70
C GLN A 191 -9.96 -15.62 -2.40
N ASP A 192 -9.62 -16.43 -3.43
CA ASP A 192 -10.59 -17.33 -4.07
C ASP A 192 -11.25 -18.28 -3.06
N ARG A 193 -10.46 -18.81 -2.12
CA ARG A 193 -10.96 -19.72 -1.07
C ARG A 193 -11.96 -19.03 -0.15
N ARG A 194 -11.75 -17.75 0.17
CA ARG A 194 -12.73 -16.95 0.94
C ARG A 194 -14.02 -16.74 0.17
N VAL A 195 -13.95 -16.55 -1.14
CA VAL A 195 -15.15 -16.42 -2.00
C VAL A 195 -15.91 -17.75 -2.06
N CYS A 196 -15.21 -18.88 -2.18
CA CYS A 196 -15.83 -20.21 -2.20
C CYS A 196 -16.61 -20.53 -0.91
N GLN A 197 -16.22 -19.96 0.25
CA GLN A 197 -16.96 -20.12 1.51
C GLN A 197 -18.34 -19.46 1.49
N ALA A 198 -18.59 -18.55 0.55
CA ALA A 198 -19.90 -17.92 0.36
C ALA A 198 -20.86 -18.78 -0.49
N ILE A 199 -20.42 -19.93 -1.00
CA ILE A 199 -21.30 -20.87 -1.72
C ILE A 199 -22.16 -21.59 -0.70
N LYS A 200 -23.49 -21.59 -0.88
CA LYS A 200 -24.46 -22.30 -0.06
C LYS A 200 -24.99 -23.51 -0.80
N ALA A 201 -25.30 -24.57 -0.06
CA ALA A 201 -26.01 -25.74 -0.54
C ALA A 201 -27.41 -25.77 0.08
N GLU A 202 -28.43 -25.66 -0.76
CA GLU A 202 -29.83 -25.69 -0.32
C GLU A 202 -30.50 -26.97 -0.79
N TYR A 203 -31.15 -27.67 0.14
CA TYR A 203 -31.86 -28.91 -0.14
C TYR A 203 -33.35 -28.64 -0.30
N TYR A 204 -33.88 -28.98 -1.47
CA TYR A 204 -35.29 -28.87 -1.80
C TYR A 204 -35.90 -30.27 -1.81
N SER A 205 -36.84 -30.55 -0.91
CA SER A 205 -37.70 -31.73 -0.97
C SER A 205 -39.09 -31.35 -1.49
N GLY A 206 -39.48 -31.86 -2.66
CA GLY A 206 -40.85 -31.74 -3.16
C GLY A 206 -41.80 -32.78 -2.54
N SER A 207 -43.11 -32.51 -2.57
CA SER A 207 -44.18 -33.40 -2.07
C SER A 207 -44.11 -34.82 -2.66
N TRP A 208 -44.49 -35.83 -1.85
CA TRP A 208 -44.61 -37.32 -2.01
C TRP A 208 -43.92 -38.06 -3.19
N ARG A 209 -43.78 -37.50 -4.38
CA ARG A 209 -43.22 -38.12 -5.60
C ARG A 209 -41.95 -37.46 -6.17
N SER A 210 -41.39 -36.43 -5.54
CA SER A 210 -40.17 -35.77 -6.03
C SER A 210 -38.93 -36.22 -5.26
N TYR A 211 -37.89 -36.68 -5.96
CA TYR A 211 -36.57 -36.91 -5.37
C TYR A 211 -35.98 -35.56 -4.96
N GLY A 212 -35.59 -35.44 -3.68
CA GLY A 212 -35.00 -34.19 -3.18
C GLY A 212 -33.73 -33.82 -3.94
N LYS A 213 -33.57 -32.52 -4.23
CA LYS A 213 -32.48 -31.95 -5.02
C LYS A 213 -31.71 -30.95 -4.18
N THR A 214 -30.38 -31.09 -4.15
CA THR A 214 -29.49 -30.06 -3.59
C THR A 214 -29.04 -29.12 -4.71
N GLU A 215 -29.33 -27.83 -4.56
CA GLU A 215 -28.83 -26.77 -5.43
C GLU A 215 -27.73 -25.98 -4.72
N TYR A 216 -26.79 -25.45 -5.50
CA TYR A 216 -25.68 -24.67 -4.99
C TYR A 216 -25.74 -23.27 -5.58
N GLU A 217 -25.68 -22.26 -4.72
CA GLU A 217 -25.77 -20.85 -5.09
C GLU A 217 -24.70 -20.02 -4.38
N ILE A 218 -24.23 -18.96 -5.01
CA ILE A 218 -23.30 -18.01 -4.40
C ILE A 218 -24.11 -16.98 -3.62
N ASN A 219 -23.80 -16.83 -2.34
CA ASN A 219 -24.30 -15.71 -1.56
C ASN A 219 -23.53 -14.43 -1.91
N ASP A 220 -24.07 -13.63 -2.84
CA ASP A 220 -23.41 -12.42 -3.34
C ASP A 220 -23.09 -11.38 -2.24
N ASP A 221 -23.91 -11.30 -1.18
CA ASP A 221 -23.66 -10.40 -0.04
C ASP A 221 -22.37 -10.74 0.73
N GLN A 222 -21.92 -12.00 0.67
CA GLN A 222 -20.68 -12.46 1.26
C GLN A 222 -19.56 -12.57 0.23
N ALA A 223 -19.88 -12.99 -0.99
CA ALA A 223 -18.92 -13.24 -2.05
C ALA A 223 -18.34 -11.94 -2.65
N LEU A 224 -19.17 -10.93 -2.90
CA LEU A 224 -18.73 -9.66 -3.49
C LEU A 224 -17.74 -8.91 -2.60
N PRO A 225 -17.97 -8.76 -1.27
CA PRO A 225 -16.96 -8.18 -0.38
C PRO A 225 -15.66 -8.99 -0.33
N ALA A 226 -15.72 -10.32 -0.43
CA ALA A 226 -14.52 -11.16 -0.47
C ALA A 226 -13.70 -10.97 -1.76
N LEU A 227 -14.32 -10.52 -2.85
CA LEU A 227 -13.66 -10.18 -4.13
C LEU A 227 -13.11 -8.76 -4.21
N VAL A 228 -13.28 -7.93 -3.19
CA VAL A 228 -12.72 -6.56 -3.18
C VAL A 228 -11.20 -6.61 -3.31
N GLY A 229 -10.66 -5.85 -4.26
CA GLY A 229 -9.23 -5.86 -4.59
C GLY A 229 -8.72 -7.12 -5.28
N HIS A 230 -9.59 -8.09 -5.63
CA HIS A 230 -9.16 -9.34 -6.25
C HIS A 230 -8.60 -9.10 -7.67
N PRO A 231 -7.45 -9.71 -8.04
CA PRO A 231 -6.81 -9.39 -9.31
C PRO A 231 -7.40 -10.10 -10.54
N LEU A 232 -8.20 -11.15 -10.35
CA LEU A 232 -8.73 -11.98 -11.44
C LEU A 232 -10.25 -11.91 -11.53
N VAL A 233 -10.78 -10.69 -11.58
CA VAL A 233 -12.20 -10.43 -11.83
C VAL A 233 -12.35 -9.76 -13.19
N PHE A 234 -13.24 -10.27 -14.04
CA PHE A 234 -13.41 -9.81 -15.42
C PHE A 234 -14.89 -9.59 -15.74
N LEU A 235 -15.23 -8.68 -16.66
CA LEU A 235 -16.62 -8.49 -17.09
C LEU A 235 -17.13 -9.74 -17.82
N GLU A 236 -18.31 -10.23 -17.44
CA GLU A 236 -18.92 -11.38 -18.11
C GLU A 236 -19.19 -11.12 -19.61
N LYS A 237 -19.65 -9.91 -19.95
CA LYS A 237 -19.92 -9.50 -21.34
C LYS A 237 -18.66 -9.37 -22.19
N THR A 238 -17.53 -9.05 -21.56
CA THR A 238 -16.24 -8.83 -22.22
C THR A 238 -15.14 -9.43 -21.33
N PRO A 239 -14.92 -10.75 -21.39
CA PRO A 239 -14.05 -11.49 -20.45
C PRO A 239 -12.57 -11.10 -20.45
N ASP A 240 -12.13 -10.27 -21.40
CA ASP A 240 -10.77 -9.72 -21.45
C ASP A 240 -10.64 -8.42 -20.62
N VAL A 241 -11.76 -7.80 -20.24
CA VAL A 241 -11.80 -6.56 -19.48
C VAL A 241 -11.80 -6.88 -17.99
N ARG A 242 -10.67 -6.61 -17.33
CA ARG A 242 -10.56 -6.71 -15.88
C ARG A 242 -11.40 -5.64 -15.18
N VAL A 243 -12.01 -6.01 -14.07
CA VAL A 243 -12.75 -5.10 -13.20
C VAL A 243 -12.15 -5.02 -11.81
N GLU A 244 -12.35 -3.87 -11.20
CA GLU A 244 -12.02 -3.62 -9.81
C GLU A 244 -13.32 -3.47 -9.01
N LEU A 245 -13.43 -4.24 -7.93
CA LEU A 245 -14.46 -4.09 -6.92
C LEU A 245 -13.87 -3.37 -5.71
N VAL A 246 -14.52 -2.31 -5.26
CA VAL A 246 -14.09 -1.51 -4.09
C VAL A 246 -15.22 -1.36 -3.08
N MET A 247 -14.91 -1.44 -1.79
CA MET A 247 -15.88 -1.06 -0.75
C MET A 247 -16.01 0.46 -0.70
N ALA A 248 -17.25 0.93 -0.54
CA ALA A 248 -17.58 2.33 -0.30
C ALA A 248 -18.58 2.43 0.86
N GLU A 249 -18.50 3.53 1.60
CA GLU A 249 -19.46 3.84 2.65
C GLU A 249 -20.54 4.77 2.09
N PRO A 250 -21.81 4.62 2.50
CA PRO A 250 -22.86 5.56 2.13
C PRO A 250 -22.60 6.91 2.81
N GLU A 251 -22.77 8.00 2.08
CA GLU A 251 -22.59 9.36 2.59
C GLU A 251 -23.93 9.96 3.00
N LEU A 252 -23.93 10.79 4.06
CA LEU A 252 -25.11 11.51 4.51
C LEU A 252 -25.18 12.88 3.83
N GLU A 253 -26.14 13.07 2.94
CA GLU A 253 -26.40 14.33 2.26
C GLU A 253 -27.51 15.11 2.97
N ILE A 254 -27.31 16.43 3.13
CA ILE A 254 -28.36 17.36 3.54
C ILE A 254 -28.95 17.99 2.28
N ARG A 255 -30.24 17.75 2.03
CA ARG A 255 -30.97 18.33 0.89
C ARG A 255 -32.04 19.29 1.40
N GLU A 256 -32.11 20.48 0.80
CA GLU A 256 -33.18 21.43 1.08
C GLU A 256 -34.34 21.18 0.10
N GLU A 257 -35.48 20.72 0.61
CA GLU A 257 -36.70 20.54 -0.17
C GLU A 257 -37.82 21.36 0.46
N LYS A 258 -38.44 22.25 -0.33
CA LYS A 258 -39.59 23.07 0.09
C LYS A 258 -39.35 23.86 1.40
N GLY A 259 -38.14 24.39 1.57
CA GLY A 259 -37.76 25.17 2.76
C GLY A 259 -37.56 24.34 4.04
N LYS A 260 -37.39 23.01 3.92
CA LYS A 260 -37.04 22.11 5.02
C LYS A 260 -35.76 21.35 4.68
N LEU A 261 -34.85 21.27 5.65
CA LEU A 261 -33.66 20.42 5.56
C LEU A 261 -34.06 18.96 5.75
N ARG A 262 -33.63 18.10 4.83
CA ARG A 262 -33.79 16.65 4.89
C ARG A 262 -32.43 15.98 4.87
N LEU A 263 -32.23 15.01 5.74
CA LEU A 263 -31.08 14.13 5.76
C LEU A 263 -31.39 12.92 4.88
N ALA A 264 -30.52 12.59 3.93
CA ALA A 264 -30.67 11.44 3.04
C ALA A 264 -29.33 10.71 2.87
N LEU A 265 -29.35 9.38 2.86
CA LEU A 265 -28.16 8.58 2.54
C LEU A 265 -27.99 8.44 1.02
N SER A 266 -26.74 8.51 0.57
CA SER A 266 -26.34 8.42 -0.83
C SER A 266 -25.24 7.34 -0.97
N PRO A 267 -25.49 6.22 -1.67
CA PRO A 267 -26.76 5.82 -2.24
C PRO A 267 -27.82 5.48 -1.17
N ALA A 268 -29.09 5.58 -1.54
CA ALA A 268 -30.19 5.21 -0.65
C ALA A 268 -30.21 3.68 -0.41
N PRO A 269 -30.57 3.24 0.80
CA PRO A 269 -30.70 1.82 1.11
C PRO A 269 -31.77 1.14 0.24
N PRO A 270 -31.67 -0.18 -0.01
CA PRO A 270 -32.66 -0.90 -0.82
C PRO A 270 -34.04 -0.85 -0.16
N SER A 271 -35.07 -0.52 -0.96
CA SER A 271 -36.45 -0.33 -0.47
C SER A 271 -37.15 -1.62 -0.04
N ASN A 272 -36.64 -2.75 -0.51
CA ASN A 272 -37.21 -4.10 -0.39
C ASN A 272 -36.54 -4.94 0.71
N GLY A 273 -35.51 -4.43 1.40
CA GLY A 273 -34.80 -5.17 2.47
C GLY A 273 -34.04 -6.42 2.00
N GLU A 274 -33.99 -6.65 0.68
CA GLU A 274 -33.25 -7.74 0.04
C GLU A 274 -31.82 -7.27 -0.25
N GLY A 275 -30.84 -8.01 0.28
CA GLY A 275 -29.43 -7.76 0.08
C GLY A 275 -28.83 -6.75 1.06
N GLU A 276 -27.72 -7.11 1.69
CA GLU A 276 -26.91 -6.18 2.48
C GLU A 276 -25.96 -5.35 1.61
N ILE A 277 -25.68 -5.79 0.38
CA ILE A 277 -24.76 -5.13 -0.55
C ILE A 277 -25.50 -4.57 -1.76
N GLN A 278 -25.26 -3.30 -2.08
CA GLN A 278 -25.60 -2.74 -3.39
C GLN A 278 -24.34 -2.42 -4.19
N VAL A 279 -24.41 -2.62 -5.50
CA VAL A 279 -23.29 -2.36 -6.41
C VAL A 279 -23.63 -1.22 -7.36
N PHE A 280 -22.73 -0.24 -7.44
CA PHE A 280 -22.82 0.88 -8.36
C PHE A 280 -21.62 0.91 -9.28
N LYS A 281 -21.87 1.17 -10.56
CA LYS A 281 -20.83 1.39 -11.54
C LYS A 281 -20.24 2.79 -11.35
N ASP A 282 -18.97 2.86 -10.96
CA ASP A 282 -18.21 4.11 -10.79
C ASP A 282 -17.55 4.52 -12.12
N THR A 283 -16.91 3.57 -12.78
CA THR A 283 -16.33 3.72 -14.12
C THR A 283 -16.65 2.48 -14.98
N PRO A 284 -16.28 2.43 -16.28
CA PRO A 284 -16.46 1.23 -17.09
C PRO A 284 -15.88 -0.06 -16.50
N THR A 285 -14.80 0.05 -15.70
CA THR A 285 -14.04 -1.06 -15.12
C THR A 285 -14.01 -1.07 -13.59
N ARG A 286 -14.65 -0.11 -12.93
CA ARG A 286 -14.67 -0.01 -11.46
C ARG A 286 -16.09 0.03 -10.92
N PHE A 287 -16.34 -0.80 -9.90
CA PHE A 287 -17.63 -0.92 -9.24
C PHE A 287 -17.48 -0.72 -7.72
N LYS A 288 -18.33 0.13 -7.16
CA LYS A 288 -18.42 0.42 -5.72
C LYS A 288 -19.48 -0.47 -5.07
N LEU A 289 -19.10 -1.16 -4.01
CA LEU A 289 -19.96 -1.97 -3.16
C LEU A 289 -20.31 -1.17 -1.90
N TYR A 290 -21.59 -0.92 -1.69
CA TYR A 290 -22.09 -0.25 -0.49
C TYR A 290 -22.78 -1.27 0.40
N ARG A 291 -22.32 -1.37 1.65
CA ARG A 291 -22.93 -2.24 2.65
C ARG A 291 -23.94 -1.46 3.49
N PHE A 292 -25.20 -1.87 3.43
CA PHE A 292 -26.27 -1.33 4.26
C PHE A 292 -26.56 -2.30 5.41
N THR A 293 -26.18 -1.92 6.62
CA THR A 293 -26.59 -2.62 7.85
C THR A 293 -27.94 -2.12 8.35
N LYS A 294 -28.57 -2.84 9.28
CA LYS A 294 -29.85 -2.44 9.93
C LYS A 294 -29.86 -0.99 10.45
N LYS A 295 -28.71 -0.43 10.83
CA LYS A 295 -28.57 0.97 11.27
C LYS A 295 -28.85 2.00 10.17
N HIS A 296 -28.78 1.60 8.91
CA HIS A 296 -29.01 2.46 7.73
C HIS A 296 -30.42 2.31 7.14
N GLN A 297 -31.24 1.39 7.67
CA GLN A 297 -32.59 1.09 7.17
C GLN A 297 -33.71 1.78 7.99
N THR A 298 -33.36 2.75 8.84
CA THR A 298 -34.29 3.49 9.73
C THR A 298 -34.45 4.92 9.25
#